data_AF-A0A7C3L5J8-F1
#
_entry.id   AF-A0A7C3L5J8-F1
#
_cell.length_a   1.000
_cell.length_b   1.000
_cell.length_c   1.000
_cell.angle_alpha   90.00
_cell.angle_beta   90.00
_cell.angle_gamma   90.00
#
_symmetry.space_group_name_H-M   'P 1'
#
loop_
_entity.id
_entity.type
_entity.pdbx_description
1 polymer ?
#
loop_
_entity_poly.entity_id
_entity_poly.type
_entity_poly.pdbx_seq_one_letter_code
_entity_poly.pdbx_strand_id
1 'polypeptide(L)'
;DYKAGDEAKQAALYFNQGRYTQARIIFSRLQERVSGGSKPLYKALSDLADGYDLWDGFQHQKALEKLKGAKKALELSAVWGGPPGIKSILLAVGENLSFLEKVMMAQRHPDRTIFLDLLANAQRRAQLDHRYEDAMTRLYRALEVLAQIQLEKSHGIKPQDVRPEQLPESVREDHRRCSTSELDGKIKLALYSAYHLLKILGDPLGQTFFSLWPQIKLVLDVQHHSILAHGFESIKPERYKEMFDLTIKLSGARPEPLPRFPQMEMWSLSSAK
;
A
#
# COMPACT_ATOMS: atom_id res chain seq x y z
N ASP A 1 11.73 25.33 26.22
CA ASP A 1 11.11 24.00 26.40
C ASP A 1 11.88 22.93 25.61
N TYR A 2 13.16 22.73 25.94
CA TYR A 2 14.12 21.92 25.15
C TYR A 2 13.67 20.45 25.03
N LYS A 3 13.11 19.89 26.10
CA LYS A 3 12.62 18.50 26.15
C LYS A 3 11.45 18.25 25.18
N ALA A 4 10.56 19.22 24.99
CA ALA A 4 9.45 19.07 24.05
C ALA A 4 9.93 19.00 22.60
N GLY A 5 10.99 19.73 22.25
CA GLY A 5 11.63 19.68 20.94
C GLY A 5 12.27 18.32 20.63
N ASP A 6 13.00 17.74 21.59
CA ASP A 6 13.62 16.42 21.44
C ASP A 6 12.58 15.30 21.28
N GLU A 7 11.51 15.32 22.09
CA GLU A 7 10.40 14.37 21.96
C GLU A 7 9.70 14.51 20.60
N ALA A 8 9.48 15.73 20.10
CA ALA A 8 8.87 15.96 18.79
C ALA A 8 9.77 15.44 17.64
N LYS A 9 11.10 15.62 17.76
CA LYS A 9 12.07 15.05 16.82
C LYS A 9 12.03 13.52 16.83
N GLN A 10 11.94 12.91 18.02
CA GLN A 10 11.81 11.45 18.14
C GLN A 10 10.51 10.94 17.51
N ALA A 11 9.39 11.63 17.71
CA ALA A 11 8.11 11.29 17.08
C ALA A 11 8.19 11.38 15.55
N ALA A 12 8.81 12.43 15.02
CA ALA A 12 9.05 12.60 13.58
C ALA A 12 9.92 11.47 13.00
N LEU A 13 10.98 11.05 13.70
CA LEU A 13 11.79 9.90 13.30
C LEU A 13 10.98 8.60 13.25
N TYR A 14 10.13 8.35 14.25
CA TYR A 14 9.24 7.19 14.23
C TYR A 14 8.24 7.25 13.07
N PHE A 15 7.67 8.42 12.78
CA PHE A 15 6.77 8.60 11.65
C PHE A 15 7.48 8.27 10.33
N ASN A 16 8.69 8.80 10.12
CA ASN A 16 9.47 8.59 8.90
C ASN A 16 9.91 7.13 8.71
N GLN A 17 10.01 6.36 9.80
CA GLN A 17 10.31 4.93 9.81
C GLN A 17 9.06 4.04 9.69
N GLY A 18 7.87 4.59 9.41
CA GLY A 18 6.65 3.78 9.32
C GLY A 18 6.04 3.37 10.67
N ARG A 19 6.63 3.79 11.79
CA ARG A 19 6.16 3.49 13.15
C ARG A 19 5.11 4.51 13.61
N TYR A 20 4.05 4.66 12.82
CA TYR A 20 3.05 5.70 13.00
C TYR A 20 2.36 5.66 14.37
N THR A 21 2.03 4.47 14.88
CA THR A 21 1.50 4.31 16.24
C THR A 21 2.43 4.89 17.32
N GLN A 22 3.75 4.72 17.20
CA GLN A 22 4.70 5.27 18.17
C GLN A 22 4.78 6.80 18.07
N ALA A 23 4.81 7.34 16.84
CA ALA A 23 4.74 8.77 16.60
C ALA A 23 3.47 9.40 17.21
N ARG A 24 2.31 8.77 16.99
CA ARG A 24 1.02 9.17 17.55
C ARG A 24 1.05 9.25 19.07
N ILE A 25 1.56 8.22 19.75
CA ILE A 25 1.64 8.19 21.22
C ILE A 25 2.45 9.38 21.75
N ILE A 26 3.61 9.66 21.15
CA ILE A 26 4.47 10.76 21.60
C ILE A 26 3.80 12.12 21.33
N PHE A 27 3.23 12.33 20.13
CA PHE A 27 2.51 13.57 19.83
C PHE A 27 1.30 13.79 20.74
N SER A 28 0.54 12.74 21.06
CA SER A 28 -0.58 12.81 22.02
C SER A 28 -0.10 13.23 23.41
N ARG A 29 0.99 12.65 23.90
CA ARG A 29 1.57 13.03 25.20
C ARG A 29 2.09 14.47 25.21
N LEU A 30 2.71 14.92 24.12
CA LEU A 30 3.14 16.31 23.98
C LEU A 30 1.96 17.27 24.00
N GLN A 31 0.88 16.94 23.28
CA GLN A 31 -0.36 17.71 23.26
C GLN A 31 -0.96 17.92 24.66
N GLU A 32 -0.89 16.93 25.54
CA GLU A 32 -1.40 17.04 26.92
C GLU A 32 -0.56 17.97 27.80
N ARG A 33 0.74 18.09 27.51
CA ARG A 33 1.72 18.81 28.35
C ARG A 33 1.98 20.25 27.91
N VAL A 34 1.71 20.58 26.65
CA VAL A 34 1.92 21.94 26.14
C VAL A 34 0.63 22.77 26.16
N SER A 35 0.78 24.09 26.07
CA SER A 35 -0.32 25.05 26.03
C SER A 35 -0.22 25.97 24.80
N GLY A 36 -1.22 26.83 24.59
CA GLY A 36 -1.23 27.80 23.49
C GLY A 36 -1.23 27.12 22.11
N GLY A 37 -0.59 27.77 21.12
CA GLY A 37 -0.57 27.30 19.72
C GLY A 37 0.11 25.95 19.49
N SER A 38 0.96 25.48 20.41
CA SER A 38 1.61 24.17 20.30
C SER A 38 0.66 23.00 20.57
N LYS A 39 -0.37 23.20 21.40
CA LYS A 39 -1.36 22.16 21.74
C LYS A 39 -2.15 21.67 20.51
N PRO A 40 -2.81 22.55 19.72
CA PRO A 40 -3.50 22.11 18.50
C PRO A 40 -2.54 21.56 17.44
N LEU A 41 -1.29 22.06 17.36
CA LEU A 41 -0.27 21.51 16.46
C LEU A 41 0.02 20.03 16.77
N TYR A 42 0.37 19.69 18.02
CA TYR A 42 0.67 18.30 18.37
C TYR A 42 -0.56 17.40 18.32
N LYS A 43 -1.76 17.93 18.61
CA LYS A 43 -3.01 17.20 18.33
C LYS A 43 -3.09 16.81 16.86
N ALA A 44 -2.88 17.77 15.97
CA ALA A 44 -3.00 17.57 14.53
C ALA A 44 -1.93 16.59 14.00
N LEU A 45 -0.71 16.64 14.54
CA LEU A 45 0.36 15.68 14.20
C LEU A 45 0.07 14.27 14.73
N SER A 46 -0.53 14.15 15.92
CA SER A 46 -1.02 12.88 16.44
C SER A 46 -2.11 12.29 15.54
N ASP A 47 -3.09 13.11 15.15
CA ASP A 47 -4.15 12.69 14.23
C ASP A 47 -3.60 12.34 12.83
N LEU A 48 -2.56 13.04 12.37
CA LEU A 48 -1.88 12.73 11.11
C LEU A 48 -1.21 11.36 11.17
N ALA A 49 -0.46 11.07 12.24
CA ALA A 49 0.15 9.76 12.46
C ALA A 49 -0.90 8.64 12.50
N ASP A 50 -2.02 8.86 13.19
CA ASP A 50 -3.15 7.92 13.22
C ASP A 50 -3.73 7.66 11.82
N GLY A 51 -3.90 8.72 11.03
CA GLY A 51 -4.45 8.61 9.67
C GLY A 51 -3.57 7.79 8.73
N TYR A 52 -2.25 7.94 8.83
CA TYR A 52 -1.30 7.15 8.04
C TYR A 52 -1.16 5.71 8.55
N ASP A 53 -1.27 5.45 9.85
CA ASP A 53 -1.34 4.09 10.43
C ASP A 53 -2.56 3.33 9.87
N LEU A 54 -3.72 4.00 9.89
CA LEU A 54 -4.97 3.46 9.33
C LEU A 54 -4.84 3.16 7.84
N TRP A 55 -4.22 4.05 7.05
CA TRP A 55 -4.02 3.81 5.62
C TRP A 55 -3.04 2.67 5.38
N ASP A 56 -1.92 2.61 6.10
CA ASP A 56 -0.94 1.53 5.91
C ASP A 56 -1.49 0.13 6.27
N GLY A 57 -2.53 0.10 7.12
CA GLY A 57 -3.37 -1.06 7.41
C GLY A 57 -4.62 -1.23 6.53
N PHE A 58 -4.73 -0.54 5.40
CA PHE A 58 -5.85 -0.58 4.45
C PHE A 58 -7.23 -0.19 5.03
N GLN A 59 -7.29 0.50 6.18
CA GLN A 59 -8.53 1.08 6.73
C GLN A 59 -8.82 2.43 6.08
N HIS A 60 -8.92 2.44 4.76
CA HIS A 60 -8.89 3.65 3.94
C HIS A 60 -9.97 4.68 4.27
N GLN A 61 -11.21 4.26 4.56
CA GLN A 61 -12.30 5.19 4.90
C GLN A 61 -11.97 5.99 6.18
N LYS A 62 -11.54 5.27 7.23
CA LYS A 62 -11.14 5.89 8.49
C LYS A 62 -9.90 6.77 8.29
N ALA A 63 -8.94 6.31 7.49
CA ALA A 63 -7.75 7.08 7.15
C ALA A 63 -8.10 8.39 6.46
N LEU A 64 -9.03 8.37 5.49
CA LEU A 64 -9.46 9.56 4.74
C LEU A 64 -10.08 10.60 5.67
N GLU A 65 -11.00 10.18 6.53
CA GLU A 65 -11.63 11.05 7.53
C GLU A 65 -10.59 11.68 8.47
N LYS A 66 -9.68 10.84 8.99
CA LYS A 66 -8.64 11.27 9.91
C LYS A 66 -7.66 12.26 9.29
N LEU A 67 -7.18 11.97 8.08
CA LEU A 67 -6.21 12.81 7.35
C LEU A 67 -6.84 14.15 6.92
N LYS A 68 -8.11 14.18 6.52
CA LYS A 68 -8.83 15.44 6.22
C LYS A 68 -8.89 16.35 7.44
N GLY A 69 -9.25 15.79 8.60
CA GLY A 69 -9.27 16.52 9.87
C GLY A 69 -7.88 17.04 10.26
N ALA A 70 -6.87 16.18 10.19
CA ALA A 70 -5.48 16.53 10.51
C ALA A 70 -4.94 17.64 9.60
N LYS A 71 -5.16 17.56 8.27
CA LYS A 71 -4.73 18.60 7.32
C LYS A 71 -5.32 19.96 7.65
N LYS A 72 -6.64 20.03 7.87
CA LYS A 72 -7.32 21.30 8.22
C LYS A 72 -6.77 21.88 9.53
N ALA A 73 -6.55 21.05 10.54
CA ALA A 73 -5.98 21.49 11.81
C ALA A 73 -4.53 21.98 11.67
N LEU A 74 -3.72 21.30 10.85
CA LEU A 74 -2.34 21.72 10.55
C LEU A 74 -2.31 23.05 9.79
N GLU A 75 -3.17 23.26 8.79
CA GLU A 75 -3.29 24.53 8.06
C GLU A 75 -3.59 25.70 9.00
N LEU A 76 -4.57 25.52 9.89
CA LEU A 76 -4.91 26.53 10.90
C LEU A 76 -3.74 26.79 11.86
N SER A 77 -3.03 25.74 12.29
CA SER A 77 -1.86 25.89 13.17
C SER A 77 -0.69 26.60 12.48
N ALA A 78 -0.53 26.42 11.16
CA ALA A 78 0.56 27.01 10.39
C ALA A 78 0.44 28.54 10.26
N VAL A 79 -0.78 29.09 10.31
CA VAL A 79 -1.04 30.55 10.28
C VAL A 79 -0.38 31.27 11.47
N TRP A 80 -0.19 30.59 12.59
CA TRP A 80 0.36 31.15 13.83
C TRP A 80 1.86 30.91 14.02
N GLY A 81 2.60 30.65 12.95
CA GLY A 81 4.05 30.39 13.01
C GLY A 81 4.41 28.94 13.27
N GLY A 82 3.80 28.02 12.51
CA GLY A 82 4.12 26.59 12.57
C GLY A 82 5.59 26.27 12.27
N PRO A 83 6.08 25.07 12.62
CA PRO A 83 7.49 24.70 12.47
C PRO A 83 7.92 24.74 10.98
N PRO A 84 9.20 25.06 10.71
CA PRO A 84 9.75 25.01 9.35
C PRO A 84 9.44 23.67 8.69
N GLY A 85 9.05 23.65 7.41
CA GLY A 85 8.72 22.42 6.70
C GLY A 85 7.27 21.95 6.80
N ILE A 86 6.39 22.58 7.60
CA ILE A 86 4.98 22.19 7.65
C ILE A 86 4.27 22.30 6.28
N LYS A 87 4.72 23.22 5.41
CA LYS A 87 4.18 23.40 4.05
C LYS A 87 4.40 22.17 3.16
N SER A 88 5.57 21.52 3.22
CA SER A 88 5.83 20.32 2.41
C SER A 88 4.99 19.14 2.87
N ILE A 89 4.77 19.02 4.19
CA ILE A 89 3.84 18.03 4.74
C ILE A 89 2.42 18.31 4.24
N LEU A 90 1.94 19.55 4.33
CA LEU A 90 0.59 19.90 3.87
C LEU A 90 0.38 19.61 2.38
N LEU A 91 1.38 19.87 1.54
CA LEU A 91 1.36 19.53 0.12
C LEU A 91 1.24 18.01 -0.08
N ALA A 92 2.15 17.24 0.52
CA ALA A 92 2.15 15.78 0.42
C ALA A 92 0.86 15.15 0.98
N VAL A 93 0.31 15.68 2.07
CA VAL A 93 -0.98 15.23 2.63
C VAL A 93 -2.12 15.55 1.66
N GLY A 94 -2.09 16.70 0.97
CA GLY A 94 -3.05 17.05 -0.08
C GLY A 94 -3.05 16.05 -1.23
N GLU A 95 -1.87 15.75 -1.79
CA GLU A 95 -1.71 14.75 -2.87
C GLU A 95 -2.20 13.37 -2.44
N ASN A 96 -1.85 12.98 -1.22
CA ASN A 96 -2.26 11.72 -0.60
C ASN A 96 -3.79 11.63 -0.40
N LEU A 97 -4.44 12.70 0.03
CA LEU A 97 -5.90 12.76 0.15
C LEU A 97 -6.56 12.58 -1.22
N SER A 98 -6.08 13.27 -2.26
CA SER A 98 -6.60 13.11 -3.62
C SER A 98 -6.41 11.69 -4.17
N PHE A 99 -5.31 11.03 -3.82
CA PHE A 99 -5.10 9.62 -4.17
C PHE A 99 -6.05 8.70 -3.39
N LEU A 100 -6.16 8.88 -2.08
CA LEU A 100 -7.00 8.04 -1.21
C LEU A 100 -8.49 8.17 -1.55
N GLU A 101 -8.96 9.33 -2.01
CA GLU A 101 -10.31 9.50 -2.55
C GLU A 101 -10.56 8.62 -3.79
N LYS A 102 -9.59 8.49 -4.69
CA LYS A 102 -9.67 7.58 -5.85
C LYS A 102 -9.73 6.12 -5.42
N VAL A 103 -8.95 5.75 -4.39
CA VAL A 103 -9.02 4.40 -3.78
C VAL A 103 -10.44 4.12 -3.26
N MET A 104 -11.11 5.10 -2.64
CA MET A 104 -12.49 4.96 -2.12
C MET A 104 -13.53 4.79 -3.21
N MET A 105 -13.38 5.49 -4.32
CA MET A 105 -14.25 5.27 -5.47
C MET A 105 -14.04 3.89 -6.11
N ALA A 106 -12.83 3.33 -5.98
CA ALA A 106 -12.45 2.06 -6.55
C ALA A 106 -12.77 0.82 -5.69
N GLN A 107 -13.08 0.94 -4.40
CA GLN A 107 -13.15 -0.20 -3.46
C GLN A 107 -14.10 -1.36 -3.85
N ARG A 108 -15.02 -1.15 -4.79
CA ARG A 108 -15.99 -2.16 -5.22
C ARG A 108 -15.56 -2.97 -6.44
N HIS A 109 -14.49 -2.57 -7.13
CA HIS A 109 -14.04 -3.18 -8.37
C HIS A 109 -12.50 -3.20 -8.47
N PRO A 110 -11.89 -4.16 -9.18
CA PRO A 110 -10.49 -4.11 -9.55
C PRO A 110 -10.15 -2.79 -10.28
N ASP A 111 -9.28 -1.97 -9.68
CA ASP A 111 -8.86 -0.69 -10.27
C ASP A 111 -7.35 -0.46 -10.16
N ARG A 112 -6.81 0.31 -11.10
CA ARG A 112 -5.40 0.66 -11.15
C ARG A 112 -4.94 1.38 -9.88
N THR A 113 -5.80 2.17 -9.25
CA THR A 113 -5.47 2.87 -8.00
C THR A 113 -5.24 1.89 -6.86
N ILE A 114 -6.02 0.81 -6.76
CA ILE A 114 -5.82 -0.26 -5.76
C ILE A 114 -4.48 -0.98 -6.00
N PHE A 115 -4.15 -1.25 -7.26
CA PHE A 115 -2.85 -1.83 -7.64
C PHE A 115 -1.69 -0.93 -7.19
N LEU A 116 -1.77 0.38 -7.45
CA LEU A 116 -0.72 1.33 -7.08
C LEU A 116 -0.61 1.50 -5.55
N ASP A 117 -1.72 1.45 -4.83
CA ASP A 117 -1.73 1.50 -3.36
C ASP A 117 -1.03 0.27 -2.75
N LEU A 118 -1.31 -0.93 -3.26
CA LEU A 118 -0.65 -2.17 -2.86
C LEU A 118 0.86 -2.14 -3.14
N LEU A 119 1.27 -1.67 -4.33
CA LEU A 119 2.68 -1.51 -4.67
C LEU A 119 3.41 -0.55 -3.72
N ALA A 120 2.83 0.62 -3.48
CA ALA A 120 3.42 1.62 -2.60
C ALA A 120 3.51 1.13 -1.15
N ASN A 121 2.48 0.42 -0.68
CA ASN A 121 2.47 -0.16 0.65
C ASN A 121 3.49 -1.31 0.76
N ALA A 122 3.62 -2.19 -0.24
CA ALA A 122 4.69 -3.20 -0.28
C ALA A 122 6.08 -2.56 -0.19
N GLN A 123 6.30 -1.48 -0.94
CA GLN A 123 7.53 -0.71 -0.91
C GLN A 123 7.83 -0.15 0.48
N ARG A 124 6.86 0.49 1.13
CA ARG A 124 7.02 1.00 2.50
C ARG A 124 7.36 -0.09 3.50
N ARG A 125 6.66 -1.24 3.46
CA ARG A 125 6.93 -2.37 4.37
C ARG A 125 8.35 -2.93 4.23
N ALA A 126 8.85 -3.01 3.00
CA ALA A 126 10.21 -3.49 2.75
C ALA A 126 11.29 -2.45 3.11
N GLN A 127 11.06 -1.17 2.79
CA GLN A 127 12.08 -0.12 2.92
C GLN A 127 12.15 0.50 4.33
N LEU A 128 11.01 0.65 5.01
CA LEU A 128 10.95 1.34 6.31
C LEU A 128 11.01 0.35 7.48
N ASP A 129 10.32 -0.78 7.37
CA ASP A 129 10.15 -1.74 8.46
C ASP A 129 10.95 -3.05 8.28
N HIS A 130 11.58 -3.26 7.12
CA HIS A 130 12.25 -4.51 6.73
C HIS A 130 11.36 -5.75 6.85
N ARG A 131 10.05 -5.60 6.67
CA ARG A 131 9.06 -6.68 6.75
C ARG A 131 8.80 -7.28 5.36
N TYR A 132 9.73 -8.11 4.91
CA TYR A 132 9.72 -8.67 3.55
C TYR A 132 8.58 -9.68 3.30
N GLU A 133 8.18 -10.46 4.31
CA GLU A 133 7.02 -11.36 4.22
C GLU A 133 5.72 -10.59 3.93
N ASP A 134 5.49 -9.53 4.70
CA ASP A 134 4.35 -8.63 4.56
C ASP A 134 4.36 -7.98 3.18
N ALA A 135 5.53 -7.53 2.73
CA ALA A 135 5.71 -6.88 1.43
C ALA A 135 5.45 -7.85 0.27
N MET A 136 5.91 -9.11 0.37
CA MET A 136 5.65 -10.16 -0.63
C MET A 136 4.18 -10.49 -0.77
N THR A 137 3.46 -10.59 0.35
CA THR A 137 2.01 -10.82 0.35
C THR A 137 1.27 -9.69 -0.40
N ARG A 138 1.70 -8.44 -0.22
CA ARG A 138 1.13 -7.28 -0.92
C ARG A 138 1.44 -7.28 -2.41
N LEU A 139 2.65 -7.69 -2.81
CA LEU A 139 3.02 -7.84 -4.22
C LEU A 139 2.23 -8.95 -4.91
N TYR A 140 2.04 -10.08 -4.25
CA TYR A 140 1.18 -11.15 -4.75
C TYR A 140 -0.24 -10.64 -5.00
N ARG A 141 -0.83 -9.93 -4.02
CA ARG A 141 -2.16 -9.33 -4.18
C ARG A 141 -2.19 -8.28 -5.30
N ALA A 142 -1.13 -7.49 -5.46
CA ALA A 142 -1.02 -6.52 -6.54
C ALA A 142 -1.07 -7.21 -7.92
N LEU A 143 -0.34 -8.31 -8.11
CA LEU A 143 -0.39 -9.08 -9.36
C LEU A 143 -1.79 -9.65 -9.63
N GLU A 144 -2.47 -10.16 -8.61
CA GLU A 144 -3.85 -10.60 -8.77
C GLU A 144 -4.76 -9.46 -9.22
N VAL A 145 -4.69 -8.31 -8.54
CA VAL A 145 -5.47 -7.12 -8.92
C VAL A 145 -5.16 -6.69 -10.36
N LEU A 146 -3.91 -6.77 -10.80
CA LEU A 146 -3.52 -6.44 -12.16
C LEU A 146 -4.20 -7.34 -13.20
N ALA A 147 -4.19 -8.66 -13.00
CA ALA A 147 -4.92 -9.58 -13.88
C ALA A 147 -6.43 -9.34 -13.84
N GLN A 148 -6.97 -9.08 -12.64
CA GLN A 148 -8.39 -8.79 -12.44
C GLN A 148 -8.84 -7.53 -13.22
N ILE A 149 -8.04 -6.46 -13.19
CA ILE A 149 -8.27 -5.24 -13.98
C ILE A 149 -8.29 -5.58 -15.48
N GLN A 150 -7.32 -6.36 -15.96
CA GLN A 150 -7.20 -6.67 -17.38
C GLN A 150 -8.37 -7.53 -17.88
N LEU A 151 -8.75 -8.55 -17.10
CA LEU A 151 -9.91 -9.41 -17.40
C LEU A 151 -11.21 -8.60 -17.47
N GLU A 152 -11.42 -7.67 -16.52
CA GLU A 152 -12.65 -6.87 -16.50
C GLU A 152 -12.66 -5.82 -17.62
N LYS A 153 -11.56 -5.07 -17.80
CA LYS A 153 -11.52 -3.95 -18.76
C LYS A 153 -11.43 -4.39 -20.21
N SER A 154 -10.67 -5.44 -20.51
CA SER A 154 -10.41 -5.86 -21.90
C SER A 154 -11.28 -7.03 -22.36
N HIS A 155 -11.81 -7.83 -21.43
CA HIS A 155 -12.58 -9.04 -21.77
C HIS A 155 -13.99 -9.05 -21.17
N GLY A 156 -14.36 -8.05 -20.34
CA GLY A 156 -15.66 -8.00 -19.69
C GLY A 156 -15.90 -9.13 -18.67
N ILE A 157 -14.84 -9.83 -18.26
CA ILE A 157 -14.90 -10.95 -17.32
C ILE A 157 -14.72 -10.38 -15.91
N LYS A 158 -15.78 -10.46 -15.11
CA LYS A 158 -15.74 -10.04 -13.70
C LYS A 158 -15.13 -11.17 -12.86
N PRO A 159 -13.93 -11.00 -12.27
CA PRO A 159 -13.23 -12.10 -11.60
C PRO A 159 -13.95 -12.69 -10.37
N GLN A 160 -14.91 -11.96 -9.82
CA GLN A 160 -15.75 -12.35 -8.68
C GLN A 160 -17.13 -12.92 -9.09
N ASP A 161 -17.40 -12.98 -10.38
CA ASP A 161 -18.66 -13.45 -10.98
C ASP A 161 -18.37 -14.05 -12.38
N VAL A 162 -17.35 -14.92 -12.46
CA VAL A 162 -16.97 -15.56 -13.72
C VAL A 162 -18.03 -16.60 -14.07
N ARG A 163 -18.73 -16.40 -15.18
CA ARG A 163 -19.68 -17.39 -15.68
C ARG A 163 -18.97 -18.41 -16.56
N PRO A 164 -19.29 -19.73 -16.48
CA PRO A 164 -18.63 -20.77 -17.28
C PRO A 164 -18.68 -20.51 -18.79
N GLU A 165 -19.71 -19.82 -19.27
CA GLU A 165 -19.92 -19.51 -20.69
C GLU A 165 -18.96 -18.43 -21.21
N GLN A 166 -18.39 -17.61 -20.31
CA GLN A 166 -17.37 -16.62 -20.64
C GLN A 166 -15.96 -17.23 -20.78
N LEU A 167 -15.80 -18.48 -20.33
CA LEU A 167 -14.54 -19.20 -20.42
C LEU A 167 -14.47 -19.99 -21.73
N PRO A 168 -13.31 -19.97 -22.41
CA PRO A 168 -13.04 -20.88 -23.52
C PRO A 168 -13.26 -22.33 -23.07
N GLU A 169 -13.85 -23.13 -23.95
CA GLU A 169 -14.24 -24.52 -23.65
C GLU A 169 -13.06 -25.37 -23.18
N SER A 170 -11.85 -25.07 -23.70
CA SER A 170 -10.59 -25.73 -23.36
C SER A 170 -10.17 -25.59 -21.89
N VAL A 171 -10.69 -24.60 -21.14
CA VAL A 171 -10.28 -24.35 -19.74
C VAL A 171 -11.43 -24.36 -18.75
N ARG A 172 -12.65 -24.56 -19.22
CA ARG A 172 -13.85 -24.55 -18.37
C ARG A 172 -13.75 -25.61 -17.25
N GLU A 173 -13.23 -26.79 -17.56
CA GLU A 173 -13.10 -27.90 -16.60
C GLU A 173 -11.94 -27.69 -15.60
N ASP A 174 -10.80 -27.20 -16.07
CA ASP A 174 -9.63 -26.90 -15.21
C ASP A 174 -9.94 -25.77 -14.20
N HIS A 175 -10.64 -24.72 -14.65
CA HIS A 175 -11.09 -23.65 -13.76
C HIS A 175 -12.15 -24.11 -12.76
N ARG A 176 -13.08 -24.98 -13.18
CA ARG A 176 -14.11 -25.54 -12.28
C ARG A 176 -13.48 -26.37 -11.15
N ARG A 177 -12.40 -27.10 -11.42
CA ARG A 177 -11.72 -27.93 -10.41
C ARG A 177 -10.81 -27.13 -9.48
N CYS A 178 -10.10 -26.13 -10.00
CA CYS A 178 -9.01 -25.47 -9.28
C CYS A 178 -9.37 -24.11 -8.66
N SER A 179 -10.62 -23.64 -8.80
CA SER A 179 -10.96 -22.26 -8.46
C SER A 179 -12.32 -22.09 -7.78
N THR A 180 -13.06 -23.16 -7.49
CA THR A 180 -14.37 -23.03 -6.82
C THR A 180 -14.18 -22.84 -5.32
N SER A 181 -14.70 -21.74 -4.78
CA SER A 181 -14.73 -21.48 -3.35
C SER A 181 -15.74 -22.41 -2.68
N GLU A 182 -15.29 -23.22 -1.72
CA GLU A 182 -16.15 -24.17 -0.99
C GLU A 182 -17.23 -23.50 -0.15
N LEU A 183 -17.06 -22.21 0.17
CA LEU A 183 -17.96 -21.44 1.05
C LEU A 183 -19.16 -20.83 0.31
N ASP A 184 -18.99 -20.42 -0.94
CA ASP A 184 -20.01 -19.68 -1.71
C ASP A 184 -20.22 -20.21 -3.15
N GLY A 185 -19.50 -21.27 -3.55
CA GLY A 185 -19.64 -21.91 -4.86
C GLY A 185 -19.13 -21.08 -6.04
N LYS A 186 -18.49 -19.93 -5.80
CA LYS A 186 -18.01 -19.02 -6.85
C LYS A 186 -16.60 -19.38 -7.31
N ILE A 187 -16.32 -19.18 -8.60
CA ILE A 187 -14.97 -19.33 -9.15
C ILE A 187 -14.10 -18.12 -8.72
N LYS A 188 -13.15 -18.34 -7.80
CA LYS A 188 -12.05 -17.43 -7.47
C LYS A 188 -10.84 -17.76 -8.33
N LEU A 189 -10.55 -16.91 -9.31
CA LEU A 189 -9.33 -17.04 -10.11
C LEU A 189 -8.09 -16.75 -9.25
N ALA A 190 -7.39 -17.81 -8.84
CA ALA A 190 -6.04 -17.69 -8.28
C ALA A 190 -5.09 -17.03 -9.31
N LEU A 191 -4.00 -16.41 -8.84
CA LEU A 191 -3.02 -15.69 -9.65
C LEU A 191 -2.70 -16.38 -10.98
N TYR A 192 -2.21 -17.62 -10.91
CA TYR A 192 -1.83 -18.39 -12.10
C TYR A 192 -3.00 -18.58 -13.08
N SER A 193 -4.17 -18.97 -12.56
CA SER A 193 -5.39 -19.19 -13.34
C SER A 193 -5.85 -17.92 -14.07
N ALA A 194 -5.78 -16.76 -13.42
CA ALA A 194 -6.17 -15.48 -14.02
C ALA A 194 -5.27 -15.12 -15.22
N TYR A 195 -3.96 -15.27 -15.09
CA TYR A 195 -3.03 -15.02 -16.18
C TYR A 195 -3.08 -16.09 -17.28
N HIS A 196 -3.36 -17.34 -16.92
CA HIS A 196 -3.55 -18.42 -17.89
C HIS A 196 -4.76 -18.14 -18.80
N LEU A 197 -5.87 -17.72 -18.21
CA LEU A 197 -7.05 -17.28 -18.94
C LEU A 197 -6.71 -16.13 -19.89
N LEU A 198 -6.03 -15.08 -19.41
CA LEU A 198 -5.56 -13.97 -20.25
C LEU A 198 -4.72 -14.46 -21.43
N LYS A 199 -3.78 -15.40 -21.21
CA LYS A 199 -2.96 -15.95 -22.29
C LYS A 199 -3.79 -16.68 -23.34
N ILE A 200 -4.77 -17.48 -22.93
CA ILE A 200 -5.65 -18.21 -23.87
C ILE A 200 -6.53 -17.25 -24.67
N LEU A 201 -6.98 -16.17 -24.04
CA LEU A 201 -7.71 -15.08 -24.71
C LEU A 201 -6.81 -14.26 -25.65
N GLY A 202 -5.54 -14.63 -25.82
CA GLY A 202 -4.58 -13.93 -26.67
C GLY A 202 -4.09 -12.61 -26.09
N ASP A 203 -4.31 -12.34 -24.80
CA ASP A 203 -4.00 -11.07 -24.17
C ASP A 203 -2.48 -10.90 -23.95
N PRO A 204 -1.88 -9.75 -24.37
CA PRO A 204 -0.46 -9.49 -24.20
C PRO A 204 0.03 -9.54 -22.75
N LEU A 205 -0.82 -9.18 -21.77
CA LEU A 205 -0.48 -9.25 -20.35
C LEU A 205 -0.29 -10.71 -19.91
N GLY A 206 -1.19 -11.60 -20.34
CA GLY A 206 -1.08 -13.04 -20.11
C GLY A 206 0.18 -13.62 -20.74
N GLN A 207 0.45 -13.28 -22.01
CA GLN A 207 1.66 -13.71 -22.70
C GLN A 207 2.94 -13.24 -21.99
N THR A 208 2.97 -11.98 -21.56
CA THR A 208 4.11 -11.39 -20.83
C THR A 208 4.30 -12.04 -19.47
N PHE A 209 3.22 -12.33 -18.74
CA PHE A 209 3.33 -13.05 -17.47
C PHE A 209 3.98 -14.42 -17.67
N PHE A 210 3.57 -15.18 -18.69
CA PHE A 210 4.14 -16.50 -18.96
C PHE A 210 5.57 -16.46 -19.49
N SER A 211 5.99 -15.39 -20.16
CA SER A 211 7.40 -15.21 -20.52
C SER A 211 8.28 -14.91 -19.30
N LEU A 212 7.72 -14.26 -18.26
CA LEU A 212 8.38 -14.02 -16.97
C LEU A 212 8.17 -15.14 -15.94
N TRP A 213 7.31 -16.11 -16.23
CA TRP A 213 6.89 -17.15 -15.28
C TRP A 213 8.04 -17.92 -14.63
N PRO A 214 9.14 -18.29 -15.33
CA PRO A 214 10.25 -18.96 -14.66
C PRO A 214 10.83 -18.16 -13.48
N GLN A 215 10.89 -16.83 -13.61
CA GLN A 215 11.41 -15.93 -12.56
C GLN A 215 10.36 -15.73 -11.46
N ILE A 216 9.11 -15.48 -11.85
CA ILE A 216 8.00 -15.32 -10.90
C ILE A 216 7.82 -16.60 -10.06
N LYS A 217 7.83 -17.77 -10.70
CA LYS A 217 7.69 -19.07 -10.04
C LYS A 217 8.80 -19.29 -9.01
N LEU A 218 10.06 -19.00 -9.35
CA LEU A 218 11.18 -19.13 -8.42
C LEU A 218 10.92 -18.33 -7.13
N VAL A 219 10.44 -17.10 -7.26
CA VAL A 219 10.18 -16.23 -6.11
C VAL A 219 8.94 -16.67 -5.32
N LEU A 220 7.89 -17.12 -6.00
CA LEU A 220 6.69 -17.69 -5.36
C LEU A 220 7.00 -19.00 -4.63
N ASP A 221 7.85 -19.86 -5.19
CA ASP A 221 8.31 -21.08 -4.54
C ASP A 221 9.05 -20.72 -3.23
N VAL A 222 9.92 -19.72 -3.24
CA VAL A 222 10.59 -19.24 -2.01
C VAL A 222 9.57 -18.73 -0.98
N GLN A 223 8.57 -17.96 -1.40
CA GLN A 223 7.50 -17.50 -0.51
C GLN A 223 6.70 -18.68 0.06
N HIS A 224 6.41 -19.70 -0.73
CA HIS A 224 5.67 -20.89 -0.28
C HIS A 224 6.42 -21.64 0.83
N HIS A 225 7.75 -21.67 0.76
CA HIS A 225 8.62 -22.28 1.77
C HIS A 225 9.04 -21.30 2.87
N SER A 226 8.42 -20.11 2.97
CA SER A 226 8.73 -19.17 4.03
C SER A 226 8.05 -19.52 5.35
N ILE A 227 8.56 -18.94 6.44
CA ILE A 227 8.09 -19.16 7.82
C ILE A 227 6.64 -18.75 8.05
N LEU A 228 6.11 -17.78 7.28
CA LEU A 228 4.71 -17.37 7.36
C LEU A 228 3.80 -18.11 6.36
N ALA A 229 4.36 -19.04 5.59
CA ALA A 229 3.64 -19.95 4.71
C ALA A 229 3.80 -21.40 5.21
N HIS A 230 4.48 -22.26 4.45
CA HIS A 230 4.57 -23.70 4.74
C HIS A 230 5.99 -24.19 5.02
N GLY A 231 6.97 -23.30 5.12
CA GLY A 231 8.35 -23.69 5.44
C GLY A 231 8.90 -23.00 6.68
N PHE A 232 10.22 -22.82 6.72
CA PHE A 232 10.95 -22.46 7.93
C PHE A 232 11.97 -21.33 7.74
N GLU A 233 12.08 -20.77 6.53
CA GLU A 233 13.04 -19.71 6.21
C GLU A 233 12.35 -18.34 6.13
N SER A 234 13.06 -17.27 6.48
CA SER A 234 12.58 -15.91 6.25
C SER A 234 12.84 -15.47 4.81
N ILE A 235 11.91 -14.73 4.20
CA ILE A 235 12.13 -14.11 2.88
C ILE A 235 13.28 -13.09 2.95
N LYS A 236 14.26 -13.27 2.06
CA LYS A 236 15.42 -12.40 1.92
C LYS A 236 15.08 -11.11 1.15
N PRO A 237 15.76 -9.98 1.42
CA PRO A 237 15.52 -8.70 0.74
C PRO A 237 15.61 -8.78 -0.80
N GLU A 238 16.52 -9.61 -1.32
CA GLU A 238 16.76 -9.75 -2.75
C GLU A 238 15.57 -10.39 -3.46
N ARG A 239 14.86 -11.32 -2.80
CA ARG A 239 13.68 -12.00 -3.34
C ARG A 239 12.47 -11.08 -3.39
N TYR A 240 12.29 -10.27 -2.37
CA TYR A 240 11.32 -9.17 -2.41
C TYR A 240 11.62 -8.22 -3.58
N LYS A 241 12.88 -7.79 -3.73
CA LYS A 241 13.28 -6.86 -4.79
C LYS A 241 13.02 -7.46 -6.18
N GLU A 242 13.38 -8.73 -6.38
CA GLU A 242 13.11 -9.46 -7.62
C GLU A 242 11.60 -9.48 -7.95
N MET A 243 10.75 -9.82 -6.98
CA MET A 243 9.29 -9.78 -7.17
C MET A 243 8.77 -8.37 -7.49
N PHE A 244 9.30 -7.35 -6.82
CA PHE A 244 8.91 -5.95 -7.05
C PHE A 244 9.25 -5.53 -8.49
N ASP A 245 10.48 -5.80 -8.92
CA ASP A 245 10.96 -5.47 -10.27
C ASP A 245 10.16 -6.22 -11.35
N LEU A 246 9.85 -7.51 -11.12
CA LEU A 246 8.97 -8.30 -11.99
C LEU A 246 7.56 -7.72 -12.07
N THR A 247 7.00 -7.28 -10.94
CA THR A 247 5.66 -6.67 -10.88
C THR A 247 5.62 -5.34 -11.63
N ILE A 248 6.66 -4.51 -11.47
CA ILE A 248 6.82 -3.26 -12.22
C ILE A 248 6.92 -3.54 -13.72
N LYS A 249 7.79 -4.47 -14.13
CA LYS A 249 7.99 -4.88 -15.52
C LYS A 249 6.70 -5.38 -16.17
N LEU A 250 5.98 -6.28 -15.49
CA LEU A 250 4.73 -6.86 -16.00
C LEU A 250 3.62 -5.81 -16.12
N SER A 251 3.52 -4.91 -15.15
CA SER A 251 2.44 -3.93 -15.06
C SER A 251 2.65 -2.68 -15.91
N GLY A 252 3.83 -2.52 -16.53
CA GLY A 252 4.25 -1.28 -17.17
C GLY A 252 4.20 -0.05 -16.27
N ALA A 253 4.09 -0.23 -14.94
CA ALA A 253 4.05 0.87 -13.99
C ALA A 253 5.41 1.56 -13.96
N ARG A 254 5.42 2.87 -13.77
CA ARG A 254 6.62 3.60 -13.39
C ARG A 254 6.63 3.75 -11.86
N PRO A 255 7.76 3.52 -11.17
CA PRO A 255 7.86 3.73 -9.73
C PRO A 255 7.50 5.16 -9.29
N GLU A 256 7.78 6.16 -10.13
CA GLU A 256 7.13 7.48 -10.05
C GLU A 256 5.87 7.46 -10.92
N PRO A 257 4.65 7.36 -10.34
CA PRO A 257 4.18 8.16 -9.21
C PRO A 257 3.48 7.33 -8.11
N LEU A 258 4.15 6.34 -7.51
CA LEU A 258 3.56 5.63 -6.37
C LEU A 258 3.27 6.63 -5.22
N PRO A 259 2.12 6.53 -4.52
CA PRO A 259 1.81 7.42 -3.41
C PRO A 259 2.87 7.30 -2.31
N ARG A 260 3.47 8.44 -1.94
CA ARG A 260 4.48 8.54 -0.89
C ARG A 260 3.91 9.24 0.32
N PHE A 261 4.12 8.65 1.49
CA PHE A 261 3.77 9.31 2.74
C PHE A 261 4.77 10.45 3.01
N PRO A 262 4.34 11.54 3.67
CA PRO A 262 5.19 12.69 3.93
C PRO A 262 6.41 12.29 4.77
N GLN A 263 7.47 13.08 4.68
CA GLN A 263 8.60 12.99 5.60
C GLN A 263 8.55 14.20 6.55
N MET A 264 8.61 13.94 7.85
CA MET A 264 8.65 14.95 8.89
C MET A 264 10.09 15.42 9.12
N GLU A 265 10.53 16.39 8.33
CA GLU A 265 11.88 16.98 8.47
C GLU A 265 11.89 18.26 9.33
N MET A 266 10.76 18.62 9.92
CA MET A 266 10.54 19.90 10.61
C MET A 266 11.47 20.17 11.81
N TRP A 267 12.08 19.11 12.37
CA TRP A 267 13.02 19.16 13.49
C TRP A 267 14.42 18.65 13.12
N SER A 268 14.74 18.54 11.83
CA SER A 268 16.06 18.10 11.34
C SER A 268 17.14 19.18 11.41
N LEU A 269 16.76 20.45 11.58
CA LEU A 269 17.67 21.60 11.62
C LEU A 269 17.69 22.28 13.00
N SER A 270 18.38 21.65 13.96
CA SER A 270 18.78 22.31 15.21
C SER A 270 20.15 21.81 15.70
N SER A 271 21.10 21.67 14.77
CA SER A 271 22.49 21.29 15.09
C SER A 271 23.51 22.09 14.28
N ALA A 272 23.22 23.36 14.01
CA ALA A 272 24.19 24.28 13.41
C ALA A 272 23.86 25.73 13.83
N LYS A 273 24.13 26.05 15.09
CA LYS A 273 24.61 27.37 15.53
C LYS A 273 25.44 27.18 16.78
#